data_AF-A0A7W2AK68-F1
#
_entry.id   AF-A0A7W2AK68-F1
#
_cell.length_a   1.000
_cell.length_b   1.000
_cell.length_c   1.000
_cell.angle_alpha   90.00
_cell.angle_beta   90.00
_cell.angle_gamma   90.00
#
_symmetry.space_group_name_H-M   'P 1'
#
loop_
_entity.id
_entity.type
_entity.pdbx_description
1 polymer ?
#
loop_
_entity_poly.entity_id
_entity_poly.type
_entity_poly.pdbx_seq_one_letter_code
_entity_poly.pdbx_strand_id
1 'polypeptide(L)' 'MGFAQKGETWYGRPGTPYEGVVATVETITARNVEVSFDRIVQVDGLKLSGKVMSKGTFKRMFEPIEQLDLFE' A
#
# COMPACT_ATOMS: atom_id res chain seq x y z
N MET A 1 -5.54 2.49 -17.83
CA MET A 1 -5.18 2.81 -16.42
C MET A 1 -4.11 1.84 -15.97
N GLY A 2 -2.93 2.34 -15.59
CA GLY A 2 -1.86 1.53 -15.02
C GLY A 2 -2.28 0.96 -13.65
N PHE A 3 -1.49 0.02 -13.12
CA PHE A 3 -1.49 -0.27 -11.69
C PHE A 3 -0.80 0.93 -10.95
N ALA A 4 -0.30 0.73 -9.73
CA ALA A 4 0.65 1.66 -9.11
C ALA A 4 1.98 1.75 -9.88
N GLN A 5 2.80 2.73 -9.51
CA GLN A 5 4.19 2.90 -9.91
C GLN A 5 5.13 2.81 -8.69
N LYS A 6 6.42 2.54 -8.92
CA LYS A 6 7.43 2.61 -7.85
C LYS A 6 7.49 4.03 -7.29
N GLY A 7 7.55 4.16 -5.97
CA GLY A 7 7.55 5.43 -5.23
C GLY A 7 6.15 5.98 -4.95
N GLU A 8 5.10 5.37 -5.50
CA GLU A 8 3.73 5.78 -5.24
C GLU A 8 3.30 5.37 -3.82
N THR A 9 2.60 6.27 -3.14
CA THR A 9 2.10 6.05 -1.77
C THR A 9 0.61 5.75 -1.77
N TRP A 10 0.22 4.72 -1.02
CA TRP A 10 -1.15 4.24 -0.90
C TRP A 10 -1.56 4.22 0.57
N TYR A 11 -2.83 4.49 0.84
CA TYR A 11 -3.38 4.50 2.19
C TYR A 11 -4.14 3.20 2.45
N GLY A 12 -3.93 2.60 3.62
CA GLY A 12 -4.65 1.40 4.01
C GLY A 12 -6.12 1.69 4.28
N ARG A 13 -7.00 0.94 3.63
CA ARG A 13 -8.44 1.14 3.67
C ARG A 13 -8.98 0.90 5.09
N PRO A 14 -10.02 1.65 5.50
CA PRO A 14 -10.74 1.38 6.74
C PRO A 14 -11.30 -0.05 6.79
N GLY A 15 -11.32 -0.65 7.98
CA GLY A 15 -11.75 -2.03 8.21
C GLY A 15 -10.77 -3.10 7.74
N THR A 16 -9.56 -2.72 7.31
CA THR A 16 -8.49 -3.66 6.96
C THR A 16 -7.41 -3.68 8.05
N PRO A 17 -6.56 -4.73 8.10
CA PRO A 17 -5.42 -4.76 9.03
C PRO A 17 -4.40 -3.64 8.82
N TYR A 18 -4.52 -2.86 7.74
CA TYR A 18 -3.64 -1.74 7.42
C TYR A 18 -4.35 -0.39 7.55
N GLU A 19 -5.53 -0.33 8.18
CA GLU A 19 -6.21 0.93 8.44
C GLU A 19 -5.27 1.93 9.14
N GLY A 20 -5.17 3.14 8.58
CA GLY A 20 -4.29 4.17 9.12
C GLY A 20 -2.82 4.06 8.74
N VAL A 21 -2.44 3.07 7.93
CA VAL A 21 -1.07 2.80 7.50
C VAL A 21 -0.83 3.37 6.11
N VAL A 22 0.32 3.99 5.90
CA VAL A 22 0.77 4.43 4.57
C VAL A 22 1.75 3.40 4.03
N ALA A 23 1.49 2.90 2.83
CA ALA A 23 2.33 1.96 2.11
C ALA A 23 3.00 2.64 0.92
N THR A 24 4.32 2.56 0.82
CA THR A 24 5.09 3.06 -0.34
C THR A 24 5.47 1.89 -1.23
N VAL A 25 5.22 2.01 -2.53
CA VAL A 25 5.55 0.95 -3.48
C VAL A 25 7.05 0.93 -3.79
N GLU A 26 7.73 -0.13 -3.37
CA GLU A 26 9.17 -0.29 -3.58
C GLU A 26 9.49 -0.97 -4.92
N THR A 27 8.72 -2.02 -5.25
CA THR A 27 8.91 -2.83 -6.46
C THR A 27 7.58 -3.38 -6.94
N ILE A 28 7.42 -3.47 -8.26
CA ILE A 28 6.25 -4.09 -8.90
C ILE A 28 6.74 -5.15 -9.87
N THR A 29 6.21 -6.36 -9.74
CA THR A 29 6.47 -7.46 -10.68
C THR A 29 5.21 -7.74 -11.52
N ALA A 30 5.26 -8.76 -12.38
CA ALA A 30 4.08 -9.19 -13.13
C ALA A 30 2.88 -9.51 -12.23
N ARG A 31 3.11 -10.15 -11.06
CA ARG A 31 2.05 -10.70 -10.19
C ARG A 31 1.92 -9.99 -8.84
N ASN A 32 3.01 -9.45 -8.32
CA ASN A 32 3.10 -8.96 -6.94
C ASN A 32 3.55 -7.50 -6.88
N VAL A 33 3.32 -6.93 -5.70
CA VAL A 33 3.78 -5.61 -5.27
C VAL A 33 4.51 -5.79 -3.96
N GLU A 34 5.65 -5.14 -3.85
CA GLU A 34 6.38 -5.00 -2.61
C GLU A 34 6.19 -3.58 -2.10
N VAL A 35 5.81 -3.47 -0.83
CA VAL A 35 5.63 -2.18 -0.17
C VAL A 35 6.40 -2.10 1.14
N SER A 36 6.86 -0.90 1.46
CA SER A 36 7.30 -0.50 2.79
C SER A 36 6.17 0.25 3.50
N PHE A 37 6.11 0.16 4.83
CA PHE A 37 5.12 0.86 5.64
C PHE A 37 5.77 2.05 6.37
N ASP A 38 5.00 3.12 6.59
CA ASP A 38 5.42 4.28 7.39
C ASP A 38 5.73 3.93 8.85
N ARG A 39 5.20 2.81 9.33
CA ARG A 39 5.36 2.31 10.69
C ARG A 39 5.41 0.78 10.72
N ILE A 40 5.87 0.24 11.85
CA ILE A 40 5.73 -1.21 12.11
C ILE A 40 4.27 -1.52 12.42
N VAL A 41 3.67 -2.39 11.62
CA VAL A 41 2.28 -2.86 11.79
C VAL A 41 2.25 -4.27 12.36
N GLN A 42 1.25 -4.59 13.16
CA GLN A 42 1.03 -5.95 13.65
C GLN A 42 -0.12 -6.60 12.89
N VAL A 43 0.18 -7.61 12.08
CA VAL A 43 -0.81 -8.35 11.28
C VAL A 43 -0.62 -9.83 11.54
N ASP A 44 -1.69 -10.53 11.93
CA ASP A 44 -1.68 -11.96 12.27
C ASP A 44 -0.60 -12.33 13.31
N GLY A 45 -0.34 -11.43 14.26
CA GLY A 45 0.69 -11.62 15.30
C GLY A 45 2.13 -11.31 14.87
N LEU A 46 2.35 -10.95 13.60
CA LEU A 46 3.67 -10.60 13.06
C LEU A 46 3.85 -9.09 13.02
N LYS A 47 5.04 -8.61 13.39
CA LYS A 47 5.46 -7.22 13.23
C LYS A 47 6.10 -7.03 11.86
N LEU A 48 5.52 -6.15 11.04
CA LEU A 48 5.91 -5.94 9.65
C LEU A 48 6.27 -4.47 9.44
N SER A 49 7.42 -4.21 8.79
CA SER A 49 7.79 -2.89 8.26
C SER A 49 7.52 -2.75 6.76
N GLY A 50 7.02 -3.82 6.14
CA GLY A 50 6.71 -3.92 4.73
C GLY A 50 6.18 -5.31 4.41
N LYS A 51 5.68 -5.51 3.19
CA LYS A 51 5.15 -6.81 2.75
C LYS A 51 5.13 -6.94 1.24
N VAL A 52 5.43 -8.14 0.76
CA VAL A 52 5.13 -8.56 -0.62
C VAL A 52 3.73 -9.16 -0.65
N MET A 53 2.88 -8.69 -1.55
CA MET A 53 1.53 -9.24 -1.73
C MET A 53 1.09 -9.22 -3.19
N SER A 54 0.05 -9.98 -3.51
CA SER A 54 -0.52 -9.97 -4.86
C SER A 54 -1.12 -8.60 -5.19
N LYS A 55 -1.10 -8.21 -6.47
CA LYS A 55 -1.75 -6.97 -6.93
C LYS A 55 -3.23 -6.87 -6.54
N GLY A 56 -3.94 -7.99 -6.55
CA GLY A 56 -5.36 -8.05 -6.17
C GLY A 56 -5.56 -7.84 -4.67
N THR A 57 -4.72 -8.46 -3.85
CA THR A 57 -4.72 -8.25 -2.40
C THR A 57 -4.42 -6.80 -2.05
N PHE A 58 -3.39 -6.22 -2.69
CA PHE A 58 -3.00 -4.83 -2.48
C PHE A 58 -4.16 -3.87 -2.75
N LYS A 59 -4.84 -3.97 -3.91
CA LYS A 59 -6.00 -3.11 -4.23
C LYS A 59 -7.19 -3.24 -3.27
N ARG A 60 -7.35 -4.41 -2.64
CA ARG A 60 -8.41 -4.64 -1.64
C ARG A 60 -8.07 -4.05 -0.28
N MET A 61 -6.78 -3.93 0.03
CA MET A 61 -6.29 -3.47 1.33
C MET A 61 -5.92 -2.00 1.33
N PHE A 62 -5.53 -1.46 0.18
CA PHE A 62 -5.04 -0.10 0.03
C PHE A 62 -5.77 0.63 -1.09
N GLU A 63 -5.78 1.94 -0.99
CA GLU A 63 -6.24 2.86 -2.03
C GLU A 63 -5.15 3.87 -2.37
N PRO A 64 -5.05 4.27 -3.65
CA PRO A 64 -4.09 5.30 -4.01
C PRO A 64 -4.46 6.57 -3.26
N ILE A 65 -3.46 7.26 -2.72
CA ILE A 65 -3.69 8.61 -2.24
C ILE A 65 -3.90 9.44 -3.51
N GLU A 66 -5.14 9.83 -3.78
CA GLU A 66 -5.38 10.87 -4.76
C GLU A 66 -4.69 12.11 -4.21
N GLN A 67 -3.55 12.48 -4.79
CA GLN A 67 -3.07 13.84 -4.69
C GLN A 67 -4.20 14.69 -5.29
N LEU A 68 -5.07 15.21 -4.43
CA LEU A 68 -5.83 16.40 -4.77
C LEU A 68 -4.78 17.43 -5.15
N ASP A 69 -4.62 17.66 -6.45
CA ASP A 69 -3.99 18.86 -6.98
C ASP A 69 -4.82 20.04 -6.46
N LEU A 70 -4.53 20.45 -5.23
CA LEU A 70 -5.19 21.53 -4.48
C LEU A 70 -4.63 22.88 -4.92
N PHE A 71 -4.52 23.07 -6.24
CA PHE A 71 -4.11 24.33 -6.87
C PHE A 71 -4.83 24.51 -8.21
N GLU A 72 -6.04 25.06 -8.15
CA GLU A 72 -6.57 26.02 -9.15
C GLU A 72 -7.08 27.26 -8.42
#